data_AF-A0A0J7KJ30-F1
#
_entry.id   AF-A0A0J7KJ30-F1
#
_cell.length_a   1.000
_cell.length_b   1.000
_cell.length_c   1.000
_cell.angle_alpha   90.00
_cell.angle_beta   90.00
_cell.angle_gamma   90.00
#
_symmetry.space_group_name_H-M   'P 1'
#
loop_
_entity.id
_entity.type
_entity.pdbx_description
1 polymer ?
#
loop_
_entity_poly.entity_id
_entity_poly.type
_entity_poly.pdbx_seq_one_letter_code
_entity_poly.pdbx_strand_id
1 'polypeptide(L)'
;MTNQVDETPQVNTAESEIAQFFSGRKVLVTGGLGFLGKLLIEKLLRSCPNIATLYVFVRRKDGKNPHERVHQLAEMPLYERLKGEQPDFLQKLTVIESDLDTTNLGLSPQDRNRLLDTNVIFHGTTIIRSNQKLRTMANVHVQTTKQILLLAKEMPDLKAFVHVSTVFAHSAIKSIEERHYPPPMETDQLLSLLNVLNDRKLEAIAPALIGNWPNTFAFTKAIAEGTVLRYGGGIPACIVRPSVVTSTWKEPIVGWADSVYGPVGLLAGSSLGLLRTIHCHTDKKLDFVPADYVTSCLIAAAWHTNV
;
A
#
# COMPACT_ATOMS: atom_id res chain seq x y z
N MET A 1 19.25 -45.80 20.47
CA MET A 1 18.68 -45.74 19.12
C MET A 1 17.59 -44.69 19.12
N THR A 2 17.94 -43.45 18.79
CA THR A 2 17.02 -42.32 18.68
C THR A 2 16.56 -42.23 17.23
N ASN A 3 15.28 -42.51 16.99
CA ASN A 3 14.63 -42.29 15.70
C ASN A 3 14.58 -40.78 15.42
N GLN A 4 15.39 -40.33 14.46
CA GLN A 4 15.18 -39.05 13.81
C GLN A 4 13.95 -39.19 12.91
N VAL A 5 12.88 -38.45 13.25
CA VAL A 5 11.77 -38.22 12.33
C VAL A 5 12.27 -37.21 11.32
N ASP A 6 12.43 -37.69 10.09
CA ASP A 6 12.83 -36.91 8.93
C ASP A 6 11.64 -36.02 8.52
N GLU A 7 11.54 -34.81 9.09
CA GLU A 7 10.58 -33.79 8.68
C GLU A 7 11.08 -33.11 7.39
N THR A 8 11.09 -33.84 6.28
CA THR A 8 11.09 -33.21 4.97
C THR A 8 9.70 -32.63 4.73
N PRO A 9 9.54 -31.31 4.48
CA PRO A 9 8.25 -30.74 4.15
C PRO A 9 7.76 -31.38 2.85
N GLN A 10 6.66 -32.11 2.90
CA GLN A 10 5.94 -32.52 1.70
C GLN A 10 5.50 -31.24 0.96
N VAL A 11 6.18 -30.93 -0.15
CA VAL A 11 5.80 -29.84 -1.04
C VAL A 11 4.46 -30.22 -1.64
N ASN A 12 3.39 -29.64 -1.12
CA ASN A 12 2.06 -29.77 -1.69
C ASN A 12 2.10 -29.19 -3.11
N THR A 13 1.99 -30.05 -4.12
CA THR A 13 2.10 -29.69 -5.55
C THR A 13 0.83 -29.03 -6.09
N ALA A 14 -0.23 -28.92 -5.29
CA ALA A 14 -1.44 -28.19 -5.65
C ALA A 14 -1.22 -26.68 -5.50
N GLU A 15 -1.46 -25.94 -6.58
CA GLU A 15 -1.45 -24.47 -6.58
C GLU A 15 -2.49 -23.96 -5.55
N SER A 16 -2.06 -23.07 -4.64
CA SER A 16 -2.93 -22.55 -3.57
C SER A 16 -4.17 -21.81 -4.14
N GLU A 17 -5.28 -21.78 -3.40
CA GLU A 17 -6.51 -21.06 -3.79
C GLU A 17 -6.25 -19.59 -4.12
N ILE A 18 -5.32 -18.95 -3.38
CA ILE A 18 -4.86 -17.59 -3.65
C ILE A 18 -4.18 -17.50 -5.01
N ALA A 19 -3.24 -18.40 -5.31
CA ALA A 19 -2.54 -18.40 -6.60
C ALA A 19 -3.52 -18.67 -7.77
N GLN A 20 -4.48 -19.57 -7.60
CA GLN A 20 -5.56 -19.81 -8.57
C GLN A 20 -6.45 -18.55 -8.77
N PHE A 21 -6.71 -17.80 -7.69
CA PHE A 21 -7.40 -16.51 -7.79
C PHE A 21 -6.59 -15.43 -8.49
N PHE A 22 -5.27 -15.52 -8.60
CA PHE A 22 -4.50 -14.56 -9.40
C PHE A 22 -4.17 -15.06 -10.81
N SER A 23 -4.36 -16.36 -11.07
CA SER A 23 -4.13 -16.98 -12.37
C SER A 23 -4.96 -16.31 -13.48
N GLY A 24 -4.28 -15.95 -14.57
CA GLY A 24 -4.84 -15.28 -15.74
C GLY A 24 -5.31 -13.83 -15.52
N ARG A 25 -5.23 -13.31 -14.29
CA ARG A 25 -5.76 -11.99 -13.94
C ARG A 25 -4.74 -10.88 -14.12
N LYS A 26 -5.26 -9.67 -14.31
CA LYS A 26 -4.50 -8.44 -14.41
C LYS A 26 -4.60 -7.64 -13.11
N VAL A 27 -3.46 -7.23 -12.57
CA VAL A 27 -3.35 -6.61 -11.25
C VAL A 27 -2.77 -5.21 -11.38
N LEU A 28 -3.41 -4.22 -10.77
CA LEU A 28 -2.89 -2.86 -10.66
C LEU A 28 -2.36 -2.59 -9.25
N VAL A 29 -1.10 -2.16 -9.15
CA VAL A 29 -0.49 -1.70 -7.90
C VAL A 29 -0.18 -0.20 -7.98
N THR A 30 -0.83 0.59 -7.13
CA THR A 30 -0.44 1.98 -6.90
C THR A 30 0.59 2.05 -5.78
N GLY A 31 1.52 3.00 -5.86
CA GLY A 31 2.59 3.09 -4.85
C GLY A 31 3.58 1.93 -4.90
N GLY A 32 3.69 1.21 -6.02
CA GLY A 32 4.55 0.03 -6.19
C GLY A 32 6.04 0.26 -5.92
N LEU A 33 6.51 1.51 -6.00
CA LEU A 33 7.89 1.88 -5.67
C LEU A 33 8.10 2.25 -4.19
N GLY A 34 7.05 2.27 -3.37
CA GLY A 34 7.14 2.43 -1.91
C GLY A 34 7.46 1.10 -1.21
N PHE A 35 7.87 1.15 0.06
CA PHE A 35 8.34 -0.01 0.84
C PHE A 35 7.44 -1.26 0.71
N LEU A 36 6.16 -1.16 1.11
CA LEU A 36 5.19 -2.25 0.97
C LEU A 36 4.91 -2.61 -0.49
N GLY A 37 4.90 -1.62 -1.39
CA GLY A 37 4.66 -1.83 -2.82
C GLY A 37 5.71 -2.73 -3.46
N LYS A 38 7.00 -2.52 -3.10
CA LYS A 38 8.10 -3.35 -3.61
C LYS A 38 7.96 -4.81 -3.17
N LEU A 39 7.59 -5.04 -1.91
CA LEU A 39 7.34 -6.36 -1.34
C LEU A 39 6.10 -7.02 -1.95
N LEU A 40 5.04 -6.25 -2.16
CA LEU A 40 3.81 -6.73 -2.77
C LEU A 40 4.03 -7.20 -4.21
N ILE A 41 4.75 -6.42 -5.02
CA ILE A 41 5.09 -6.80 -6.40
C ILE A 41 5.95 -8.08 -6.40
N GLU A 42 6.99 -8.14 -5.57
CA GLU A 42 7.85 -9.33 -5.44
C GLU A 42 7.03 -10.57 -5.07
N LYS A 43 6.21 -10.47 -4.02
CA LYS A 43 5.45 -11.60 -3.49
C LYS A 43 4.38 -12.08 -4.47
N LEU A 44 3.67 -11.16 -5.15
CA LEU A 44 2.69 -11.49 -6.19
C LEU A 44 3.36 -12.25 -7.33
N LEU A 45 4.45 -11.73 -7.88
CA LEU A 45 5.11 -12.35 -9.02
C LEU A 45 5.77 -13.70 -8.68
N ARG A 46 6.25 -13.86 -7.43
CA ARG A 46 6.86 -15.11 -6.97
C ARG A 46 5.83 -16.17 -6.61
N SER A 47 4.78 -15.80 -5.88
CA SER A 47 3.81 -16.74 -5.31
C SER A 47 2.57 -16.95 -6.18
N CYS A 48 2.30 -16.06 -7.13
CA CYS A 48 1.21 -16.15 -8.09
C CYS A 48 1.78 -16.06 -9.53
N PRO A 49 2.56 -17.06 -9.96
CA PRO A 49 3.30 -16.99 -11.22
C PRO A 49 2.38 -16.89 -12.43
N ASN A 50 1.12 -17.31 -12.34
CA ASN A 50 0.18 -17.29 -13.45
C ASN A 50 -0.56 -15.95 -13.64
N ILE A 51 -0.17 -14.88 -12.93
CA ILE A 51 -0.66 -13.51 -13.22
C ILE A 51 -0.35 -13.15 -14.68
N ALA A 52 -1.37 -12.66 -15.40
CA ALA A 52 -1.23 -12.28 -16.80
C ALA A 52 -0.46 -10.96 -16.97
N THR A 53 -0.80 -9.96 -16.17
CA THR A 53 -0.13 -8.64 -16.20
C THR A 53 -0.19 -7.98 -14.84
N LEU A 54 0.91 -7.36 -14.42
CA LEU A 54 1.00 -6.52 -13.25
C LEU A 54 1.30 -5.08 -13.71
N TYR A 55 0.27 -4.23 -13.66
CA TYR A 55 0.38 -2.80 -13.90
C TYR A 55 0.95 -2.11 -12.66
N VAL A 56 1.96 -1.27 -12.86
CA VAL A 56 2.54 -0.46 -11.77
C VAL A 56 2.45 1.02 -12.15
N PHE A 57 1.76 1.80 -11.31
CA PHE A 57 1.75 3.25 -11.47
C PHE A 57 3.09 3.84 -11.06
N VAL A 58 3.72 4.55 -11.98
CA VAL A 58 5.02 5.15 -11.78
C VAL A 58 5.00 6.59 -12.26
N ARG A 59 5.24 7.52 -11.35
CA ARG A 59 5.46 8.92 -11.69
C ARG A 59 6.87 9.15 -12.21
N ARG A 60 7.07 10.19 -13.03
CA ARG A 60 8.41 10.75 -13.27
C ARG A 60 8.97 11.29 -11.95
N LYS A 61 10.26 11.08 -11.72
CA LYS A 61 10.94 11.61 -10.53
C LYS A 61 12.44 11.67 -10.76
N ASP A 62 13.09 12.72 -10.27
CA ASP A 62 14.55 12.87 -10.23
C ASP A 62 15.20 12.71 -11.63
N GLY A 63 14.53 13.24 -12.67
CA GLY A 63 15.01 13.19 -14.07
C GLY A 63 14.91 11.82 -14.75
N LYS A 64 14.52 10.76 -14.02
CA LYS A 64 14.38 9.39 -14.55
C LYS A 64 13.00 9.14 -15.13
N ASN A 65 12.95 8.41 -16.24
CA ASN A 65 11.69 8.01 -16.85
C ASN A 65 11.07 6.81 -16.10
N PRO A 66 9.76 6.55 -16.26
CA PRO A 66 9.07 5.48 -15.53
C PRO A 66 9.67 4.07 -15.76
N HIS A 67 10.10 3.75 -16.98
CA HIS A 67 10.69 2.44 -17.32
C HIS A 67 12.02 2.21 -16.60
N GLU A 68 12.91 3.21 -16.56
CA GLU A 68 14.18 3.13 -15.82
C GLU A 68 13.97 2.86 -14.34
N ARG A 69 12.92 3.46 -13.75
CA ARG A 69 12.61 3.28 -12.33
C ARG A 69 12.13 1.86 -12.01
N VAL A 70 11.41 1.21 -12.93
CA VAL A 70 10.98 -0.20 -12.77
C VAL A 70 12.14 -1.16 -13.05
N HIS A 71 12.99 -0.86 -14.02
CA HIS A 71 14.22 -1.64 -14.22
C HIS A 71 15.11 -1.59 -12.95
N GLN A 72 15.26 -0.42 -12.33
CA GLN A 72 16.01 -0.29 -11.08
C GLN A 72 15.37 -1.07 -9.92
N LEU A 73 14.04 -1.20 -9.89
CA LEU A 73 13.33 -2.02 -8.92
C LEU A 73 13.71 -3.50 -9.08
N ALA A 74 13.71 -4.00 -10.32
CA ALA A 74 14.06 -5.38 -10.64
C ALA A 74 15.52 -5.73 -10.29
N GLU A 75 16.42 -4.76 -10.30
CA GLU A 75 17.83 -4.95 -9.92
C GLU A 75 18.11 -4.89 -8.41
N MET A 76 17.08 -4.66 -7.59
CA MET A 76 17.27 -4.65 -6.14
C MET A 76 17.54 -6.06 -5.60
N PRO A 77 18.38 -6.20 -4.54
CA PRO A 77 18.58 -7.48 -3.87
C PRO A 77 17.27 -8.18 -3.45
N LEU A 78 16.23 -7.39 -3.15
CA LEU A 78 14.88 -7.87 -2.85
C LEU A 78 14.34 -8.85 -3.91
N TYR A 79 14.68 -8.64 -5.19
CA TYR A 79 14.15 -9.38 -6.33
C TYR A 79 15.02 -10.59 -6.73
N GLU A 80 16.17 -10.82 -6.08
CA GLU A 80 17.08 -11.92 -6.46
C GLU A 80 16.44 -13.30 -6.34
N ARG A 81 15.68 -13.53 -5.26
CA ARG A 81 14.92 -14.78 -5.10
C ARG A 81 13.87 -14.94 -6.21
N LEU A 82 13.15 -13.88 -6.55
CA LEU A 82 12.18 -13.87 -7.64
C LEU A 82 12.84 -14.13 -8.99
N LYS A 83 14.01 -13.57 -9.28
CA LYS A 83 14.78 -13.85 -10.50
C LYS A 83 15.12 -15.33 -10.63
N GLY A 84 15.51 -15.98 -9.53
CA GLY A 84 15.82 -17.41 -9.51
C GLY A 84 14.58 -18.30 -9.69
N GLU A 85 13.46 -17.94 -9.06
CA GLU A 85 12.23 -18.76 -9.10
C GLU A 85 11.38 -18.50 -10.36
N GLN A 86 11.40 -17.27 -10.91
CA GLN A 86 10.56 -16.83 -12.03
C GLN A 86 11.36 -15.90 -12.98
N PRO A 87 12.32 -16.42 -13.77
CA PRO A 87 13.22 -15.60 -14.59
C PRO A 87 12.52 -14.61 -15.54
N ASP A 88 11.34 -14.97 -16.05
CA ASP A 88 10.57 -14.17 -17.01
C ASP A 88 9.60 -13.17 -16.35
N PHE A 89 9.68 -12.94 -15.03
CA PHE A 89 8.71 -12.07 -14.33
C PHE A 89 8.62 -10.66 -14.93
N LEU A 90 9.71 -10.14 -15.50
CA LEU A 90 9.77 -8.82 -16.12
C LEU A 90 8.76 -8.68 -17.27
N GLN A 91 8.47 -9.76 -17.99
CA GLN A 91 7.50 -9.76 -19.10
C GLN A 91 6.07 -9.49 -18.61
N LYS A 92 5.78 -9.76 -17.34
CA LYS A 92 4.48 -9.51 -16.71
C LYS A 92 4.33 -8.08 -16.21
N LEU A 93 5.44 -7.33 -16.05
CA LEU A 93 5.41 -5.97 -15.54
C LEU A 93 5.11 -4.97 -16.65
N THR A 94 4.02 -4.21 -16.48
CA THR A 94 3.71 -3.09 -17.37
C THR A 94 3.72 -1.79 -16.58
N VAL A 95 4.59 -0.87 -17.00
CA VAL A 95 4.71 0.46 -16.38
C VAL A 95 3.61 1.35 -16.92
N ILE A 96 2.85 1.96 -16.02
CA ILE A 96 1.87 2.99 -16.37
C ILE A 96 2.37 4.31 -15.82
N GLU A 97 2.67 5.25 -16.72
CA GLU A 97 3.01 6.60 -16.31
C GLU A 97 1.78 7.26 -15.69
N SER A 98 1.87 7.63 -14.42
CA SER A 98 0.78 8.24 -13.69
C SER A 98 1.31 9.23 -12.68
N ASP A 99 0.69 10.41 -12.65
CA ASP A 99 0.84 11.39 -11.59
C ASP A 99 -0.49 11.53 -10.85
N LEU A 100 -0.57 10.83 -9.72
CA LEU A 100 -1.78 10.69 -8.90
C LEU A 100 -2.31 12.03 -8.38
N ASP A 101 -1.47 13.06 -8.32
CA ASP A 101 -1.84 14.40 -7.86
C ASP A 101 -2.48 15.27 -8.97
N THR A 102 -2.59 14.76 -10.20
CA THR A 102 -3.11 15.49 -11.37
C THR A 102 -4.50 15.00 -11.81
N THR A 103 -5.18 15.81 -12.63
CA THR A 103 -6.47 15.45 -13.23
C THR A 103 -6.37 14.12 -14.00
N ASN A 104 -7.38 13.25 -13.86
CA ASN A 104 -7.43 11.94 -14.52
C ASN A 104 -6.18 11.08 -14.24
N LEU A 105 -5.57 11.22 -13.04
CA LEU A 105 -4.41 10.45 -12.58
C LEU A 105 -3.15 10.63 -13.46
N GLY A 106 -3.13 11.66 -14.32
CA GLY A 106 -2.06 11.87 -15.30
C GLY A 106 -2.02 10.81 -16.41
N LEU A 107 -3.10 10.03 -16.58
CA LEU A 107 -3.13 8.93 -17.54
C LEU A 107 -3.35 9.42 -18.97
N SER A 108 -2.61 8.82 -19.91
CA SER A 108 -2.92 8.91 -21.33
C SER A 108 -4.25 8.20 -21.64
N PRO A 109 -4.99 8.58 -22.70
CA PRO A 109 -6.20 7.84 -23.10
C PRO A 109 -5.92 6.36 -23.39
N GLN A 110 -4.74 6.04 -23.92
CA GLN A 110 -4.31 4.68 -24.20
C GLN A 110 -4.10 3.87 -22.91
N ASP A 111 -3.38 4.41 -21.93
CA ASP A 111 -3.16 3.72 -20.66
C ASP A 111 -4.45 3.60 -19.86
N ARG A 112 -5.30 4.64 -19.88
CA ARG A 112 -6.62 4.57 -19.27
C ARG A 112 -7.45 3.42 -19.85
N ASN A 113 -7.49 3.29 -21.17
CA ASN A 113 -8.19 2.19 -21.83
C ASN A 113 -7.58 0.82 -21.50
N ARG A 114 -6.23 0.75 -21.46
CA ARG A 114 -5.50 -0.47 -21.07
C ARG A 114 -5.88 -0.92 -19.66
N LEU A 115 -6.10 -0.01 -18.72
CA LEU A 115 -6.43 -0.36 -17.34
C LEU A 115 -7.86 -0.90 -17.15
N LEU A 116 -8.77 -0.69 -18.11
CA LEU A 116 -10.16 -1.14 -17.98
C LEU A 116 -10.31 -2.67 -17.86
N ASP A 117 -9.30 -3.42 -18.29
CA ASP A 117 -9.27 -4.89 -18.17
C ASP A 117 -8.67 -5.41 -16.85
N THR A 118 -8.41 -4.52 -15.90
CA THR A 118 -7.84 -4.88 -14.58
C THR A 118 -8.86 -5.64 -13.74
N ASN A 119 -8.42 -6.72 -13.09
CA ASN A 119 -9.25 -7.54 -12.21
C ASN A 119 -9.01 -7.27 -10.73
N VAL A 120 -7.81 -6.84 -10.33
CA VAL A 120 -7.49 -6.59 -8.92
C VAL A 120 -6.71 -5.29 -8.78
N ILE A 121 -7.12 -4.43 -7.84
CA ILE A 121 -6.41 -3.19 -7.52
C ILE A 121 -5.88 -3.26 -6.09
N PHE A 122 -4.58 -2.98 -5.93
CA PHE A 122 -3.97 -2.67 -4.65
C PHE A 122 -3.69 -1.16 -4.57
N HIS A 123 -4.47 -0.47 -3.75
CA HIS A 123 -4.33 0.96 -3.53
C HIS A 123 -3.66 1.28 -2.19
N GLY A 124 -2.39 1.69 -2.22
CA GLY A 124 -1.58 1.90 -1.01
C GLY A 124 -0.54 3.02 -1.13
N THR A 125 -0.75 4.00 -2.01
CA THR A 125 0.16 5.16 -2.10
C THR A 125 0.13 5.95 -0.79
N THR A 126 1.29 6.15 -0.17
CA THR A 126 1.40 7.00 1.01
C THR A 126 2.71 7.78 1.03
N ILE A 127 2.66 8.99 1.57
CA ILE A 127 3.85 9.76 1.95
C ILE A 127 3.98 9.66 3.47
N ILE A 128 4.96 8.88 3.94
CA ILE A 128 5.31 8.78 5.36
C ILE A 128 6.45 9.76 5.63
N ARG A 129 6.12 11.05 5.69
CA ARG A 129 7.03 12.07 6.20
C ARG A 129 6.31 12.88 7.27
N SER A 130 6.98 13.10 8.40
CA SER A 130 6.49 14.00 9.44
C SER A 130 6.36 15.43 8.89
N ASN A 131 5.34 16.17 9.34
CA ASN A 131 5.07 17.58 8.99
C ASN A 131 4.75 17.86 7.50
N GLN A 132 4.04 16.96 6.82
CA GLN A 132 3.45 17.31 5.53
C GLN A 132 2.21 18.20 5.69
N LYS A 133 2.10 19.20 4.81
CA LYS A 133 0.96 20.11 4.71
C LYS A 133 -0.35 19.35 4.50
N LEU A 134 -1.46 19.90 4.98
CA LEU A 134 -2.78 19.29 4.86
C LEU A 134 -3.16 19.03 3.40
N ARG A 135 -2.90 20.00 2.50
CA ARG A 135 -3.16 19.85 1.06
C ARG A 135 -2.46 18.64 0.46
N THR A 136 -1.16 18.50 0.72
CA THR A 136 -0.35 17.42 0.17
C THR A 136 -0.89 16.06 0.62
N MET A 137 -1.16 15.91 1.92
CA MET A 137 -1.66 14.66 2.47
C MET A 137 -3.07 14.32 1.98
N ALA A 138 -3.93 15.33 1.88
CA ALA A 138 -5.29 15.14 1.38
C ALA A 138 -5.32 14.80 -0.12
N ASN A 139 -4.44 15.39 -0.94
CA ASN A 139 -4.33 15.00 -2.35
C ASN A 139 -3.89 13.53 -2.50
N VAL A 140 -2.87 13.13 -1.75
CA VAL A 140 -2.31 11.77 -1.84
C VAL A 140 -3.24 10.71 -1.27
N HIS A 141 -3.92 10.97 -0.15
CA HIS A 141 -4.75 9.96 0.52
C HIS A 141 -6.23 10.04 0.18
N VAL A 142 -6.77 11.21 -0.15
CA VAL A 142 -8.22 11.40 -0.32
C VAL A 142 -8.56 11.60 -1.80
N GLN A 143 -7.98 12.61 -2.46
CA GLN A 143 -8.23 12.87 -3.88
C GLN A 143 -7.82 11.66 -4.73
N THR A 144 -6.61 11.13 -4.52
CA THR A 144 -6.12 9.96 -5.24
C THR A 144 -7.04 8.76 -5.04
N THR A 145 -7.42 8.45 -3.80
CA THR A 145 -8.32 7.32 -3.52
C THR A 145 -9.66 7.48 -4.24
N LYS A 146 -10.25 8.69 -4.22
CA LYS A 146 -11.47 8.99 -4.99
C LYS A 146 -11.26 8.73 -6.48
N GLN A 147 -10.17 9.21 -7.08
CA GLN A 147 -9.90 9.03 -8.51
C GLN A 147 -9.68 7.57 -8.90
N ILE A 148 -8.95 6.77 -8.10
CA ILE A 148 -8.75 5.34 -8.34
C ILE A 148 -10.07 4.57 -8.20
N LEU A 149 -10.93 4.92 -7.21
CA LEU A 149 -12.26 4.31 -7.08
C LEU A 149 -13.15 4.61 -8.29
N LEU A 150 -13.13 5.84 -8.80
CA LEU A 150 -13.87 6.20 -10.01
C LEU A 150 -13.39 5.42 -11.23
N LEU A 151 -12.07 5.27 -11.41
CA LEU A 151 -11.51 4.42 -12.47
C LEU A 151 -11.92 2.95 -12.28
N ALA A 152 -11.90 2.45 -11.04
CA ALA A 152 -12.25 1.07 -10.72
C ALA A 152 -13.72 0.74 -11.07
N LYS A 153 -14.64 1.70 -10.97
CA LYS A 153 -16.04 1.51 -11.40
C LYS A 153 -16.22 1.29 -12.90
N GLU A 154 -15.24 1.69 -13.69
CA GLU A 154 -15.27 1.51 -15.14
C GLU A 154 -14.74 0.14 -15.57
N MET A 155 -14.22 -0.65 -14.63
CA MET A 155 -13.67 -1.99 -14.88
C MET A 155 -14.77 -3.04 -14.77
N PRO A 156 -15.21 -3.67 -15.87
CA PRO A 156 -16.37 -4.56 -15.87
C PRO A 156 -16.15 -5.88 -15.13
N ASP A 157 -14.89 -6.33 -15.01
CA ASP A 157 -14.53 -7.62 -14.38
C ASP A 157 -13.63 -7.46 -13.15
N LEU A 158 -13.82 -6.36 -12.42
CA LEU A 158 -13.10 -6.12 -11.17
C LEU A 158 -13.55 -7.11 -10.09
N LYS A 159 -12.59 -7.86 -9.56
CA LYS A 159 -12.75 -8.89 -8.52
C LYS A 159 -12.40 -8.37 -7.13
N ALA A 160 -11.46 -7.44 -7.01
CA ALA A 160 -11.12 -6.86 -5.72
C ALA A 160 -10.47 -5.48 -5.83
N PHE A 161 -10.85 -4.59 -4.92
CA PHE A 161 -10.20 -3.32 -4.64
C PHE A 161 -9.72 -3.32 -3.19
N VAL A 162 -8.40 -3.41 -2.98
CA VAL A 162 -7.80 -3.41 -1.64
C VAL A 162 -7.25 -2.03 -1.33
N HIS A 163 -7.85 -1.34 -0.36
CA HIS A 163 -7.32 -0.08 0.18
C HIS A 163 -6.43 -0.36 1.39
N VAL A 164 -5.15 0.01 1.31
CA VAL A 164 -4.23 -0.07 2.45
C VAL A 164 -4.44 1.16 3.33
N SER A 165 -5.08 1.01 4.48
CA SER A 165 -5.27 2.04 5.50
C SER A 165 -4.25 1.88 6.65
N THR A 166 -4.64 2.10 7.90
CA THR A 166 -3.83 1.90 9.10
C THR A 166 -4.72 1.84 10.34
N VAL A 167 -4.33 1.08 11.36
CA VAL A 167 -5.05 1.04 12.66
C VAL A 167 -5.14 2.43 13.31
N PHE A 168 -4.25 3.36 12.95
CA PHE A 168 -4.25 4.72 13.49
C PHE A 168 -5.26 5.66 12.82
N ALA A 169 -5.94 5.24 11.75
CA ALA A 169 -6.88 6.08 11.01
C ALA A 169 -7.98 6.61 11.92
N HIS A 170 -8.49 5.79 12.83
CA HIS A 170 -9.53 6.18 13.79
C HIS A 170 -9.00 6.31 15.22
N SER A 171 -7.73 6.73 15.38
CA SER A 171 -7.06 6.88 16.68
C SER A 171 -7.71 7.90 17.63
N ALA A 172 -8.63 8.74 17.14
CA ALA A 172 -9.49 9.56 17.99
C ALA A 172 -10.51 8.73 18.81
N ILE A 173 -10.70 7.45 18.46
CA ILE A 173 -11.57 6.48 19.14
C ILE A 173 -10.71 5.52 19.95
N LYS A 174 -11.10 5.27 21.22
CA LYS A 174 -10.31 4.45 22.14
C LYS A 174 -10.25 2.97 21.79
N SER A 175 -11.31 2.43 21.20
CA SER A 175 -11.41 1.01 20.83
C SER A 175 -11.92 0.90 19.40
N ILE A 176 -11.15 0.20 18.58
CA ILE A 176 -11.38 0.06 17.15
C ILE A 176 -11.68 -1.41 16.87
N GLU A 177 -12.77 -1.65 16.15
CA GLU A 177 -13.26 -2.95 15.67
C GLU A 177 -13.14 -2.99 14.13
N GLU A 178 -13.32 -4.17 13.55
CA GLU A 178 -13.37 -4.37 12.09
C GLU A 178 -14.71 -3.95 11.51
N ARG A 179 -15.00 -2.65 11.61
CA ARG A 179 -16.18 -2.01 11.04
C ARG A 179 -15.84 -0.67 10.40
N HIS A 180 -16.84 -0.10 9.75
CA HIS A 180 -16.78 1.25 9.20
C HIS A 180 -17.05 2.28 10.27
N TYR A 181 -16.32 3.39 10.20
CA TYR A 181 -16.47 4.53 11.09
C TYR A 181 -16.78 5.78 10.25
N PRO A 182 -17.64 6.69 10.74
CA PRO A 182 -17.85 7.97 10.09
C PRO A 182 -16.52 8.73 9.95
N PRO A 183 -16.20 9.28 8.77
CA PRO A 183 -14.99 10.10 8.61
C PRO A 183 -15.14 11.42 9.38
N PRO A 184 -14.03 12.05 9.81
CA PRO A 184 -14.07 13.36 10.47
C PRO A 184 -14.62 14.50 9.58
N MET A 185 -14.56 14.31 8.27
CA MET A 185 -15.05 15.24 7.27
C MET A 185 -15.37 14.44 6.00
N GLU A 186 -16.44 14.83 5.29
CA GLU A 186 -16.79 14.21 4.01
C GLU A 186 -15.75 14.51 2.93
N THR A 187 -15.51 13.53 2.06
CA THR A 187 -14.54 13.62 0.95
C THR A 187 -14.69 14.90 0.13
N ASP A 188 -15.90 15.17 -0.37
CA ASP A 188 -16.16 16.31 -1.25
C ASP A 188 -16.02 17.66 -0.54
N GLN A 189 -16.31 17.71 0.76
CA GLN A 189 -16.16 18.92 1.58
C GLN A 189 -14.69 19.27 1.74
N LEU A 190 -13.85 18.30 2.09
CA LEU A 190 -12.41 18.51 2.20
C LEU A 190 -11.82 18.97 0.86
N LEU A 191 -12.13 18.27 -0.23
CA LEU A 191 -11.60 18.61 -1.55
C LEU A 191 -12.05 20.00 -2.02
N SER A 192 -13.30 20.39 -1.75
CA SER A 192 -13.78 21.74 -2.04
C SER A 192 -13.03 22.80 -1.25
N LEU A 193 -12.75 22.53 0.04
CA LEU A 193 -11.97 23.42 0.89
C LEU A 193 -10.55 23.62 0.36
N LEU A 194 -9.89 22.54 -0.09
CA LEU A 194 -8.57 22.62 -0.71
C LEU A 194 -8.59 23.50 -1.97
N ASN A 195 -9.64 23.42 -2.79
CA ASN A 195 -9.73 24.21 -4.02
C ASN A 195 -9.97 25.71 -3.76
N VAL A 196 -10.69 26.05 -2.70
CA VAL A 196 -11.05 27.44 -2.37
C VAL A 196 -9.95 28.17 -1.60
N LEU A 197 -9.29 27.49 -0.66
CA LEU A 197 -8.28 28.11 0.19
C LEU A 197 -6.88 27.99 -0.42
N ASN A 198 -6.04 29.01 -0.22
CA ASN A 198 -4.61 28.89 -0.47
C ASN A 198 -3.90 28.18 0.70
N ASP A 199 -2.66 27.75 0.48
CA ASP A 199 -1.87 27.04 1.49
C ASP A 199 -1.80 27.77 2.84
N ARG A 200 -1.58 29.09 2.84
CA ARG A 200 -1.45 29.84 4.09
C ARG A 200 -2.73 29.79 4.94
N LYS A 201 -3.89 30.00 4.31
CA LYS A 201 -5.19 29.93 4.98
C LYS A 201 -5.52 28.51 5.42
N LEU A 202 -5.20 27.52 4.59
CA LEU A 202 -5.45 26.12 4.90
C LEU A 202 -4.64 25.67 6.12
N GLU A 203 -3.35 25.99 6.17
CA GLU A 203 -2.49 25.64 7.31
C GLU A 203 -2.90 26.39 8.59
N ALA A 204 -3.45 27.61 8.47
CA ALA A 204 -3.98 28.34 9.62
C ALA A 204 -5.20 27.66 10.26
N ILE A 205 -6.04 26.97 9.47
CA ILE A 205 -7.22 26.26 9.96
C ILE A 205 -6.98 24.76 10.20
N ALA A 206 -5.89 24.19 9.67
CA ALA A 206 -5.60 22.76 9.74
C ALA A 206 -5.65 22.20 11.17
N PRO A 207 -5.13 22.86 12.22
CA PRO A 207 -5.24 22.36 13.59
C PRO A 207 -6.69 22.16 14.05
N ALA A 208 -7.59 23.08 13.69
CA ALA A 208 -9.00 23.00 14.04
C ALA A 208 -9.72 21.88 13.26
N LEU A 209 -9.34 21.64 12.01
CA LEU A 209 -9.88 20.55 11.19
C LEU A 209 -9.41 19.17 11.68
N ILE A 210 -8.12 19.05 11.99
CA ILE A 210 -7.50 17.81 12.46
C ILE A 210 -8.07 17.42 13.83
N GLY A 211 -8.34 18.41 14.69
CA GLY A 211 -9.01 18.21 15.97
C GLY A 211 -8.31 17.18 16.85
N ASN A 212 -9.00 16.08 17.15
CA ASN A 212 -8.51 15.03 18.06
C ASN A 212 -7.55 14.02 17.42
N TRP A 213 -7.31 14.10 16.11
CA TRP A 213 -6.36 13.20 15.46
C TRP A 213 -4.93 13.59 15.80
N PRO A 214 -4.03 12.62 16.04
CA PRO A 214 -2.67 12.92 16.49
C PRO A 214 -1.83 13.66 15.43
N ASN A 215 -2.22 13.58 14.15
CA ASN A 215 -1.54 14.24 13.04
C ASN A 215 -2.40 14.22 11.75
N THR A 216 -1.95 14.98 10.76
CA THR A 216 -2.53 15.04 9.40
C THR A 216 -2.60 13.67 8.71
N PHE A 217 -1.65 12.77 8.98
CA PHE A 217 -1.62 11.43 8.40
C PHE A 217 -2.84 10.63 8.87
N ALA A 218 -3.03 10.46 10.18
CA ALA A 218 -4.16 9.74 10.73
C ALA A 218 -5.50 10.36 10.30
N PHE A 219 -5.60 11.69 10.34
CA PHE A 219 -6.77 12.44 9.88
C PHE A 219 -7.14 12.14 8.42
N THR A 220 -6.17 12.24 7.51
CA THR A 220 -6.43 12.00 6.07
C THR A 220 -6.68 10.52 5.75
N LYS A 221 -6.09 9.57 6.50
CA LYS A 221 -6.42 8.14 6.36
C LYS A 221 -7.85 7.84 6.82
N ALA A 222 -8.34 8.49 7.87
CA ALA A 222 -9.75 8.37 8.29
C ALA A 222 -10.71 8.80 7.17
N ILE A 223 -10.41 9.93 6.51
CA ILE A 223 -11.22 10.44 5.39
C ILE A 223 -11.08 9.56 4.15
N ALA A 224 -9.89 8.99 3.91
CA ALA A 224 -9.68 8.02 2.82
C ALA A 224 -10.56 6.77 2.99
N GLU A 225 -10.71 6.24 4.20
CA GLU A 225 -11.65 5.14 4.47
C GLU A 225 -13.11 5.55 4.19
N GLY A 226 -13.51 6.75 4.63
CA GLY A 226 -14.82 7.32 4.27
C GLY A 226 -15.01 7.48 2.75
N THR A 227 -13.94 7.77 2.03
CA THR A 227 -13.92 7.87 0.57
C THR A 227 -14.15 6.51 -0.07
N VAL A 228 -13.52 5.45 0.43
CA VAL A 228 -13.78 4.05 -0.01
C VAL A 228 -15.23 3.67 0.24
N LEU A 229 -15.80 4.03 1.38
CA LEU A 229 -17.22 3.77 1.67
C LEU A 229 -18.16 4.47 0.71
N ARG A 230 -17.92 5.76 0.48
CA ARG A 230 -18.77 6.62 -0.35
C ARG A 230 -18.67 6.31 -1.84
N TYR A 231 -17.46 6.07 -2.33
CA TYR A 231 -17.20 5.87 -3.76
C TYR A 231 -16.95 4.42 -4.15
N GLY A 232 -16.76 3.49 -3.21
CA GLY A 232 -16.60 2.06 -3.49
C GLY A 232 -17.92 1.31 -3.68
N GLY A 233 -19.07 1.96 -3.47
CA GLY A 233 -20.38 1.33 -3.73
C GLY A 233 -20.48 0.81 -5.17
N GLY A 234 -20.80 -0.48 -5.31
CA GLY A 234 -20.91 -1.18 -6.60
C GLY A 234 -19.65 -1.91 -7.06
N ILE A 235 -18.55 -1.89 -6.30
CA ILE A 235 -17.35 -2.68 -6.56
C ILE A 235 -16.95 -3.52 -5.33
N PRO A 236 -16.27 -4.66 -5.52
CA PRO A 236 -15.79 -5.50 -4.41
C PRO A 236 -14.59 -4.85 -3.72
N ALA A 237 -14.84 -4.02 -2.70
CA ALA A 237 -13.81 -3.25 -2.01
C ALA A 237 -13.59 -3.71 -0.56
N CYS A 238 -12.33 -3.75 -0.13
CA CYS A 238 -11.95 -3.99 1.26
C CYS A 238 -10.90 -2.98 1.75
N ILE A 239 -10.79 -2.84 3.07
CA ILE A 239 -9.82 -1.96 3.72
C ILE A 239 -8.95 -2.81 4.64
N VAL A 240 -7.65 -2.80 4.43
CA VAL A 240 -6.68 -3.45 5.31
C VAL A 240 -6.01 -2.40 6.19
N ARG A 241 -6.06 -2.56 7.51
CA ARG A 241 -5.52 -1.61 8.50
C ARG A 241 -4.27 -2.20 9.17
N PRO A 242 -3.08 -2.10 8.56
CA PRO A 242 -1.85 -2.50 9.24
C PRO A 242 -1.51 -1.57 10.41
N SER A 243 -0.80 -2.14 11.39
CA SER A 243 -0.12 -1.39 12.45
C SER A 243 1.19 -0.77 11.96
N VAL A 244 2.12 -0.43 12.86
CA VAL A 244 3.43 0.10 12.44
C VAL A 244 4.21 -1.00 11.72
N VAL A 245 4.36 -0.85 10.41
CA VAL A 245 5.06 -1.82 9.57
C VAL A 245 6.56 -1.71 9.78
N THR A 246 7.21 -2.83 10.08
CA THR A 246 8.67 -2.93 10.27
C THR A 246 9.33 -3.72 9.14
N SER A 247 10.61 -4.06 9.29
CA SER A 247 11.29 -4.98 8.38
C SER A 247 10.57 -6.32 8.26
N THR A 248 10.88 -7.06 7.19
CA THR A 248 10.40 -8.42 6.97
C THR A 248 10.90 -9.37 8.06
N TRP A 249 10.05 -10.31 8.45
CA TRP A 249 10.41 -11.37 9.40
C TRP A 249 11.13 -12.52 8.71
N LYS A 250 10.60 -13.01 7.58
CA LYS A 250 11.12 -14.19 6.87
C LYS A 250 11.38 -13.92 5.38
N GLU A 251 10.40 -13.38 4.66
CA GLU A 251 10.45 -13.35 3.19
C GLU A 251 10.44 -11.93 2.60
N PRO A 252 10.99 -11.73 1.40
CA PRO A 252 11.87 -12.66 0.66
C PRO A 252 13.30 -12.70 1.22
N ILE A 253 13.66 -11.73 2.06
CA ILE A 253 14.94 -11.62 2.78
C ILE A 253 14.61 -11.33 4.24
N VAL A 254 15.28 -11.97 5.19
CA VAL A 254 15.08 -11.71 6.63
C VAL A 254 15.58 -10.31 6.99
N GLY A 255 14.77 -9.53 7.70
CA GLY A 255 15.16 -8.21 8.19
C GLY A 255 15.28 -7.13 7.12
N TRP A 256 14.74 -7.36 5.92
CA TRP A 256 14.82 -6.40 4.83
C TRP A 256 13.99 -5.15 5.11
N ALA A 257 14.63 -4.00 4.88
CA ALA A 257 14.02 -2.67 4.90
C ALA A 257 14.69 -1.81 3.82
N ASP A 258 13.91 -0.96 3.15
CA ASP A 258 14.44 -0.04 2.13
C ASP A 258 14.70 1.38 2.66
N SER A 259 14.47 1.60 3.95
CA SER A 259 14.67 2.88 4.61
C SER A 259 14.91 2.73 6.11
N VAL A 260 15.57 3.74 6.70
CA VAL A 260 16.02 3.74 8.11
C VAL A 260 15.11 4.66 8.96
N TYR A 261 13.82 4.73 8.64
CA TYR A 261 12.87 5.62 9.34
C TYR A 261 12.13 4.89 10.48
N GLY A 262 11.72 5.68 11.49
CA GLY A 262 10.88 5.19 12.59
C GLY A 262 11.54 4.05 13.37
N PRO A 263 10.83 2.92 13.61
CA PRO A 263 11.35 1.79 14.39
C PRO A 263 12.62 1.18 13.79
N VAL A 264 12.74 1.14 12.46
CA VAL A 264 13.94 0.59 11.80
C VAL A 264 15.17 1.45 12.10
N GLY A 265 15.01 2.78 12.12
CA GLY A 265 16.08 3.70 12.50
C GLY A 265 16.48 3.60 13.96
N LEU A 266 15.49 3.41 14.85
CA LEU A 266 15.73 3.17 16.27
C LEU A 266 16.57 1.90 16.48
N LEU A 267 16.16 0.79 15.85
CA LEU A 267 16.87 -0.48 15.91
C LEU A 267 18.27 -0.39 15.31
N ALA A 268 18.42 0.24 14.14
CA ALA A 268 19.74 0.42 13.51
C ALA A 268 20.68 1.27 14.39
N GLY A 269 20.20 2.39 14.92
CA GLY A 269 20.98 3.26 15.79
C GLY A 269 21.41 2.57 17.09
N SER A 270 20.54 1.76 17.69
CA SER A 270 20.87 0.97 18.87
C SER A 270 21.88 -0.16 18.56
N SER A 271 21.68 -0.90 17.47
CA SER A 271 22.59 -1.98 17.05
C SER A 271 23.99 -1.48 16.69
N LEU A 272 24.11 -0.26 16.17
CA LEU A 272 25.39 0.39 15.89
C LEU A 272 26.02 1.05 17.13
N GLY A 273 25.35 1.05 18.28
CA GLY A 273 25.82 1.70 19.51
C GLY A 273 25.75 3.24 19.49
N LEU A 274 25.12 3.83 18.46
CA LEU A 274 24.92 5.28 18.33
C LEU A 274 23.80 5.77 19.25
N LEU A 275 22.74 4.98 19.42
CA LEU A 275 21.64 5.24 20.35
C LEU A 275 21.80 4.36 21.59
N ARG A 276 22.29 4.95 22.68
CA ARG A 276 22.51 4.24 23.95
C ARG A 276 21.32 4.28 24.90
N THR A 277 20.47 5.29 24.77
CA THR A 277 19.27 5.45 25.61
C THR A 277 18.12 5.96 24.76
N ILE A 278 16.90 5.52 25.10
CA ILE A 278 15.66 5.90 24.42
C ILE A 278 14.68 6.32 25.50
N HIS A 279 14.07 7.49 25.34
CA HIS A 279 13.00 7.92 26.21
C HIS A 279 11.70 7.24 25.78
N CYS A 280 11.19 6.35 26.62
CA CYS A 280 9.93 5.64 26.37
C CYS A 280 9.14 5.45 27.67
N HIS A 281 7.83 5.29 27.52
CA HIS A 281 6.95 4.87 28.60
C HIS A 281 6.95 3.35 28.66
N THR A 282 7.45 2.79 29.76
CA THR A 282 7.61 1.33 29.95
C THR A 282 6.28 0.59 30.10
N ASP A 283 5.20 1.32 30.39
CA ASP A 283 3.82 0.80 30.50
C ASP A 283 3.07 0.78 29.16
N LYS A 284 3.62 1.38 28.10
CA LYS A 284 2.99 1.43 26.78
C LYS A 284 3.45 0.27 25.91
N LYS A 285 2.49 -0.34 25.21
CA LYS A 285 2.75 -1.38 24.21
C LYS A 285 2.90 -0.71 22.84
N LEU A 286 4.03 -0.94 22.19
CA LEU A 286 4.21 -0.63 20.79
C LEU A 286 3.79 -1.85 19.97
N ASP A 287 2.89 -1.61 19.02
CA ASP A 287 2.42 -2.64 18.11
C ASP A 287 3.15 -2.51 16.77
N PHE A 288 3.83 -3.59 16.40
CA PHE A 288 4.64 -3.70 15.19
C PHE A 288 4.20 -4.93 14.41
N VAL A 289 4.12 -4.77 13.09
CA VAL A 289 3.80 -5.88 12.19
C VAL A 289 4.89 -6.03 11.14
N PRO A 290 5.45 -7.23 10.92
CA PRO A 290 6.42 -7.47 9.86
C PRO A 290 5.84 -7.18 8.47
N ALA A 291 6.63 -6.58 7.59
CA ALA A 291 6.15 -6.18 6.26
C ALA A 291 5.70 -7.36 5.40
N ASP A 292 6.32 -8.52 5.52
CA ASP A 292 5.95 -9.75 4.80
C ASP A 292 4.61 -10.33 5.26
N TYR A 293 4.25 -10.16 6.53
CA TYR A 293 2.92 -10.48 7.05
C TYR A 293 1.86 -9.53 6.47
N VAL A 294 2.14 -8.22 6.46
CA VAL A 294 1.23 -7.25 5.85
C VAL A 294 1.05 -7.55 4.37
N THR A 295 2.12 -7.79 3.62
CA THR A 295 2.05 -8.14 2.21
C THR A 295 1.23 -9.40 1.96
N SER A 296 1.43 -10.45 2.75
CA SER A 296 0.64 -11.69 2.63
C SER A 296 -0.83 -11.46 2.96
N CYS A 297 -1.13 -10.63 3.99
CA CYS A 297 -2.48 -10.24 4.36
C CYS A 297 -3.16 -9.43 3.25
N LEU A 298 -2.46 -8.51 2.58
CA LEU A 298 -3.00 -7.78 1.43
C LEU A 298 -3.45 -8.74 0.32
N ILE A 299 -2.58 -9.69 -0.06
CA ILE A 299 -2.86 -10.67 -1.10
C ILE A 299 -4.06 -11.57 -0.70
N ALA A 300 -4.08 -12.04 0.55
CA ALA A 300 -5.19 -12.84 1.07
C ALA A 300 -6.50 -12.04 1.15
N ALA A 301 -6.44 -10.76 1.51
CA ALA A 301 -7.61 -9.88 1.55
C ALA A 301 -8.21 -9.67 0.14
N ALA A 302 -7.37 -9.51 -0.89
CA ALA A 302 -7.85 -9.42 -2.27
C ALA A 302 -8.62 -10.68 -2.68
N TRP A 303 -8.07 -11.87 -2.37
CA TRP A 303 -8.74 -13.14 -2.62
C TRP A 303 -10.07 -13.22 -1.87
N HIS A 304 -10.07 -12.94 -0.55
CA HIS A 304 -11.25 -13.06 0.30
C HIS A 304 -12.37 -12.07 -0.07
N THR A 305 -12.03 -10.89 -0.60
CA THR A 305 -13.03 -9.88 -1.02
C THR A 305 -13.92 -10.38 -2.17
N ASN A 306 -13.44 -11.34 -2.94
CA ASN A 306 -14.16 -11.92 -4.07
C ASN A 306 -14.90 -13.23 -3.73
N VAL A 307 -14.68 -13.80 -2.54
CA VAL A 307 -15.31 -15.05 -2.08
C VAL A 307 -16.62 -14.71 -1.37
#